data_AF-A0A2V9SDS2-F1
#
_entry.id   AF-A0A2V9SDS2-F1
#
_cell.length_a   1.000
_cell.length_b   1.000
_cell.length_c   1.000
_cell.angle_alpha   90.00
_cell.angle_beta   90.00
_cell.angle_gamma   90.00
#
_symmetry.space_group_name_H-M   'P 1'
#
loop_
_entity.id
_entity.type
_entity.pdbx_description
1 polymer ?
#
loop_
_entity_poly.entity_id
_entity_poly.type
_entity_poly.pdbx_seq_one_letter_code
_entity_poly.pdbx_strand_id
1 'polypeptide(L)' 'MAKKIDPLNKKQYGAASAMLTVSDIPTAVSFYQKAFGFSKRAVMNGPDGKPIHAELTLRGTTLMLGPENYLS' A
#
# COMPACT_ATOMS: atom_id res chain seq x y z
N MET A 1 -22.25 18.85 -16.25
CA MET A 1 -21.47 19.43 -15.13
C MET A 1 -20.20 18.61 -14.98
N ALA A 2 -19.02 19.22 -14.91
CA ALA A 2 -17.76 18.49 -14.72
C ALA A 2 -17.73 17.82 -13.33
N LYS A 3 -17.34 16.55 -13.28
CA LYS A 3 -17.20 15.82 -12.01
C LYS A 3 -16.10 16.50 -11.20
N LYS A 4 -16.41 16.93 -9.97
CA LYS A 4 -15.42 17.51 -9.05
C LYS A 4 -14.33 16.46 -8.80
N ILE A 5 -13.13 16.68 -9.33
CA ILE A 5 -11.97 15.81 -9.12
C ILE A 5 -11.48 16.05 -7.68
N ASP A 6 -11.20 14.97 -6.95
CA ASP A 6 -10.47 15.04 -5.68
C ASP A 6 -8.99 14.80 -5.96
N PRO A 7 -8.18 15.85 -6.19
CA PRO A 7 -6.79 15.71 -6.60
C PRO A 7 -5.91 15.07 -5.52
N LEU A 8 -6.37 15.08 -4.26
CA LEU A 8 -5.62 14.57 -3.12
C LEU A 8 -6.07 13.18 -2.68
N ASN A 9 -7.14 12.65 -3.28
CA ASN A 9 -7.71 11.35 -2.92
C ASN A 9 -7.87 11.20 -1.40
N LYS A 10 -8.54 12.18 -0.78
CA LYS A 10 -8.66 12.35 0.68
C LYS A 10 -9.43 11.22 1.36
N LYS A 11 -10.15 10.41 0.59
CA LYS A 11 -10.80 9.19 1.08
C LYS A 11 -9.82 8.07 1.37
N GLN A 12 -8.67 8.05 0.68
CA GLN A 12 -7.70 6.98 0.76
C GLN A 12 -6.41 7.42 1.46
N TYR A 13 -6.10 8.72 1.46
CA TYR A 13 -4.89 9.25 2.09
C TYR A 13 -5.21 10.41 3.02
N GLY A 14 -4.61 10.36 4.21
CA GLY A 14 -4.60 11.47 5.15
C GLY A 14 -3.49 12.48 4.84
N ALA A 15 -3.19 13.33 5.81
CA ALA A 15 -2.11 14.33 5.69
C ALA A 15 -0.71 13.71 5.51
N ALA A 16 -0.52 12.49 6.02
CA ALA A 16 0.70 11.71 5.85
C ALA A 16 0.35 10.23 5.68
N SER A 17 1.23 9.49 5.02
CA SER A 17 1.17 8.03 4.91
C SER A 17 2.57 7.47 5.11
N ALA A 18 2.69 6.42 5.92
CA ALA A 18 3.96 5.76 6.13
C ALA A 18 4.26 4.83 4.94
N MET A 19 5.51 4.83 4.49
CA MET A 19 6.02 3.85 3.53
C MET A 19 7.16 3.08 4.17
N LEU A 20 6.98 1.76 4.30
CA LEU A 20 8.00 0.87 4.83
C LEU A 20 8.66 0.12 3.69
N THR A 21 9.97 0.01 3.79
CA THR A 21 10.76 -0.89 2.95
C THR A 21 10.80 -2.25 3.64
N VAL A 22 10.44 -3.32 2.92
CA VAL A 22 10.35 -4.68 3.45
C VAL A 22 11.08 -5.66 2.54
N SER A 23 11.62 -6.73 3.12
CA SER A 23 12.34 -7.77 2.38
C SER A 23 11.41 -8.63 1.51
N ASP A 24 10.16 -8.85 1.93
CA ASP A 24 9.15 -9.62 1.19
C ASP A 24 7.76 -9.01 1.36
N ILE A 25 7.20 -8.43 0.29
CA ILE A 25 5.89 -7.76 0.32
C ILE A 25 4.75 -8.74 0.67
N PRO A 26 4.59 -9.92 0.03
CA PRO A 26 3.51 -10.85 0.35
C PRO A 26 3.47 -11.28 1.83
N THR A 27 4.65 -11.54 2.40
CA THR A 27 4.82 -11.94 3.80
C THR A 27 4.48 -10.78 4.72
N ALA A 28 4.99 -9.58 4.44
CA ALA A 28 4.67 -8.37 5.21
C ALA A 28 3.16 -8.07 5.19
N VAL A 29 2.52 -8.13 4.02
CA VAL A 29 1.06 -7.98 3.88
C VAL A 29 0.35 -8.98 4.79
N SER A 30 0.67 -10.27 4.66
CA SER A 30 0.04 -11.33 5.47
C SER A 30 0.23 -11.10 6.98
N PHE A 31 1.42 -10.66 7.38
CA PHE A 31 1.72 -10.33 8.77
C PHE A 31 0.88 -9.16 9.27
N TYR A 32 0.86 -8.02 8.58
CA TYR A 32 0.10 -6.85 9.01
C TYR A 32 -1.41 -7.10 9.03
N GLN A 33 -1.93 -7.93 8.12
CA GLN A 33 -3.32 -8.36 8.15
C GLN A 33 -3.62 -9.21 9.40
N LYS A 34 -2.80 -10.22 9.70
CA LYS A 34 -3.06 -11.16 10.81
C LYS A 34 -2.76 -10.57 12.19
N ALA A 35 -1.64 -9.85 12.32
CA ALA A 35 -1.17 -9.36 13.60
C ALA A 35 -1.87 -8.06 14.03
N PHE A 36 -2.19 -7.17 13.09
CA PHE A 36 -2.70 -5.83 13.39
C PHE A 36 -4.10 -5.57 12.81
N GLY A 37 -4.65 -6.49 12.00
CA GLY A 37 -5.99 -6.34 11.43
C GLY A 37 -6.05 -5.36 10.26
N PHE A 38 -4.94 -5.09 9.57
CA PHE A 38 -4.97 -4.31 8.34
C PHE A 38 -5.81 -5.01 7.26
N SER A 39 -6.45 -4.22 6.40
CA SER A 39 -7.11 -4.70 5.19
C SER A 39 -6.24 -4.42 3.97
N LYS A 40 -6.08 -5.41 3.08
CA LYS A 40 -5.40 -5.21 1.80
C LYS A 40 -6.22 -4.26 0.93
N ARG A 41 -5.62 -3.15 0.48
CA ARG A 41 -6.27 -2.18 -0.40
C ARG A 41 -5.84 -2.36 -1.85
N ALA A 42 -4.54 -2.39 -2.11
CA ALA A 42 -4.00 -2.52 -3.45
C ALA A 42 -2.66 -3.27 -3.42
N VAL A 43 -2.34 -3.96 -4.51
CA VAL A 43 -1.01 -4.51 -4.78
C VAL A 43 -0.71 -4.18 -6.23
N MET A 44 0.44 -3.55 -6.48
CA MET A 44 0.96 -3.34 -7.81
C MET A 44 2.04 -4.36 -8.07
N ASN A 45 1.89 -5.07 -9.20
CA ASN A 45 2.88 -6.03 -9.67
C ASN A 45 3.75 -5.38 -10.75
N GLY A 46 5.02 -5.75 -10.76
CA GLY A 46 5.95 -5.41 -11.83
C GLY A 46 5.68 -6.21 -13.11
N PRO A 47 6.46 -5.95 -14.17
CA PRO A 47 6.34 -6.67 -15.44
C PRO A 47 6.58 -8.19 -15.32
N ASP A 48 7.35 -8.61 -14.32
CA ASP A 48 7.63 -10.01 -13.99
C ASP A 48 6.51 -10.68 -13.17
N GLY A 49 5.43 -9.94 -12.86
CA GLY A 49 4.31 -10.40 -12.06
C GLY A 49 4.54 -10.37 -10.55
N LYS A 50 5.74 -9.97 -10.08
CA LYS A 50 6.03 -9.89 -8.64
C LYS A 50 5.51 -8.59 -8.02
N PRO A 51 5.05 -8.59 -6.77
CA PRO A 51 4.66 -7.35 -6.08
C PRO A 51 5.83 -6.38 -5.95
N ILE A 52 5.66 -5.16 -6.45
CA ILE A 52 6.62 -4.04 -6.32
C ILE A 52 6.10 -2.95 -5.39
N HIS A 53 4.82 -3.00 -5.03
CA HIS A 53 4.20 -2.09 -4.07
C HIS A 53 2.92 -2.72 -3.51
N ALA A 54 2.64 -2.47 -2.24
CA ALA A 54 1.36 -2.80 -1.64
C ALA A 54 0.85 -1.68 -0.75
N GLU A 55 -0.47 -1.57 -0.67
CA GLU A 55 -1.16 -0.63 0.21
C GLU A 55 -2.09 -1.40 1.13
N LEU A 56 -1.99 -1.10 2.42
CA LEU A 56 -2.82 -1.65 3.48
C LEU A 56 -3.55 -0.52 4.19
N THR A 57 -4.76 -0.77 4.67
CA THR A 57 -5.53 0.21 5.43
C THR A 57 -5.92 -0.29 6.81
N LEU A 58 -5.85 0.60 7.79
CA LEU A 58 -6.38 0.39 9.13
C LEU A 58 -6.98 1.70 9.63
N ARG A 59 -8.28 1.70 9.96
CA ARG A 59 -8.99 2.86 10.55
C ARG A 59 -8.77 4.18 9.76
N GLY A 60 -8.81 4.12 8.43
CA GLY A 60 -8.64 5.28 7.56
C GLY A 60 -7.19 5.72 7.33
N THR A 61 -6.21 5.04 7.92
CA THR A 61 -4.78 5.26 7.65
C THR A 61 -4.30 4.29 6.59
N THR A 62 -3.51 4.78 5.62
CA THR A 62 -2.84 3.95 4.61
C THR A 62 -1.38 3.72 5.00
N LEU A 63 -0.99 2.45 5.02
CA LEU A 63 0.39 1.98 5.11
C LEU A 63 0.81 1.47 3.72
N MET A 64 1.91 2.03 3.21
CA MET A 64 2.51 1.61 1.95
C MET A 64 3.72 0.70 2.20
N LEU A 65 3.89 -0.31 1.37
CA LEU A 65 5.00 -1.26 1.41
C LEU A 65 5.71 -1.26 0.06
N GLY A 66 7.04 -1.20 0.08
CA GLY A 66 7.91 -1.38 -1.09
C GLY A 66 9.01 -2.40 -0.79
N PRO A 67 9.59 -3.04 -1.81
CA PRO A 67 10.69 -3.99 -1.62
C PRO A 67 11.99 -3.26 -1.28
N GLU A 68 12.90 -3.93 -0.59
CA GLU A 68 14.27 -3.46 -0.35
C GLU A 68 15.06 -3.20 -1.63
N ASN A 69 14.83 -4.02 -2.66
CA ASN A 69 15.56 -3.92 -3.92
C ASN A 69 14.61 -3.57 -5.07
N TYR A 70 14.68 -2.32 -5.53
CA TYR A 70 13.93 -1.86 -6.71
C TYR A 70 14.60 -2.23 -8.05
N LEU A 71 15.79 -2.85 -8.01
CA LEU A 71 16.63 -3.14 -9.17
C LEU A 71 17.26 -4.54 -9.04
N SER A 72 16.60 -5.59 -9.54
CA SER A 72 17.24 -6.88 -9.84
C SER A 72 16.55 -7.54 -11.02
#